data_AF-A0A1W2TT57-F1
#
_entry.id   AF-A0A1W2TT57-F1
#
_cell.length_a   1.000
_cell.length_b   1.000
_cell.length_c   1.000
_cell.angle_alpha   90.00
_cell.angle_beta   90.00
_cell.angle_gamma   90.00
#
_symmetry.space_group_name_H-M   'P 1'
#
loop_
_entity.id
_entity.type
_entity.pdbx_description
1 polymer ?
#
loop_
_entity_poly.entity_id
_entity_poly.type
_entity_poly.pdbx_seq_one_letter_code
_entity_poly.pdbx_strand_id
1 'polypeptide(L)'
;MADLLKDAPLKTVQVEALVIMKIVKHCSASFPTTATGSIVGMDQDGVLEITNSFPFPTTDVVSLEGSHQNDASALAAAAPRAKANITYQNEMIRHLKEVNVDANNVGWYTSATMGNFVNLGFIENQYHYQRENDKTVALVHDVSRSSQGALSLRAFKLTPSFMTIYKEGKFTTESLQKSKLSFRDIFVELPVALHNSHLLTSFLHQLPAKPIAGDVALPTSLADLQSNPIQPPLHPSSDSLDLSIDPFLEKTCDLLLESIESFYTDHNNNLYYQRQLSREQVKITAWQTKRKAENAARAAAKQPLLPEDEWQRMFKLPQEPSRLEGMLNAKQVEQYSKQVDGFTACVSAKMFAVRGNLLPE
;
A
#
# COMPACT_ATOMS: atom_id res chain seq x y z
N MET A 1 29.69 -15.97 12.64
CA MET A 1 29.53 -15.30 11.33
C MET A 1 28.10 -15.32 10.82
N ALA A 2 27.30 -16.37 11.06
CA ALA A 2 25.89 -16.41 10.64
C ALA A 2 24.96 -15.38 11.33
N ASP A 3 25.28 -14.93 12.55
CA ASP A 3 24.44 -13.95 13.27
C ASP A 3 24.61 -12.50 12.79
N LEU A 4 25.65 -12.18 12.01
CA LEU A 4 25.85 -10.82 11.47
C LEU A 4 25.05 -10.57 10.18
N LEU A 5 24.57 -11.62 9.51
CA LEU A 5 23.78 -11.53 8.28
C LEU A 5 22.29 -11.28 8.55
N LYS A 6 21.81 -11.58 9.78
CA LYS A 6 20.42 -11.33 10.18
C LYS A 6 20.05 -9.85 10.27
N ASP A 7 21.02 -8.96 10.41
CA ASP A 7 20.80 -7.51 10.60
C ASP A 7 20.95 -6.67 9.32
N ALA A 8 21.20 -7.28 8.16
CA ALA A 8 21.23 -6.53 6.90
C ALA A 8 19.82 -5.98 6.56
N PRO A 9 19.69 -4.66 6.27
CA PRO A 9 18.42 -4.09 5.86
C PRO A 9 17.99 -4.66 4.51
N LEU A 10 16.70 -4.96 4.36
CA LEU A 10 16.12 -5.41 3.09
C LEU A 10 16.33 -4.35 2.01
N LYS A 11 16.94 -4.73 0.89
CA LYS A 11 17.25 -3.85 -0.24
C LYS A 11 16.32 -4.06 -1.42
N THR A 12 15.96 -5.31 -1.70
CA THR A 12 15.14 -5.66 -2.86
C THR A 12 14.30 -6.90 -2.55
N VAL A 13 13.17 -6.99 -3.24
CA VAL A 13 12.23 -8.11 -3.14
C VAL A 13 12.27 -8.85 -4.47
N GLN A 14 12.76 -10.08 -4.45
CA GLN A 14 12.80 -10.94 -5.60
C GLN A 14 11.56 -11.82 -5.59
N VAL A 15 10.76 -11.78 -6.66
CA VAL A 15 9.49 -12.53 -6.74
C VAL A 15 9.57 -13.51 -7.88
N GLU A 16 9.23 -14.78 -7.61
CA GLU A 16 9.10 -15.78 -8.67
C GLU A 16 7.86 -15.52 -9.54
N ALA A 17 7.97 -15.78 -10.85
CA ALA A 17 6.85 -15.60 -11.77
C ALA A 17 5.58 -16.38 -11.38
N LEU A 18 5.72 -17.57 -10.77
CA LEU A 18 4.58 -18.36 -10.31
C LEU A 18 3.76 -17.62 -9.26
N VAL A 19 4.42 -16.91 -8.33
CA VAL A 19 3.79 -16.11 -7.29
C VAL A 19 2.99 -14.98 -7.91
N ILE A 20 3.59 -14.27 -8.88
CA ILE A 20 2.91 -13.18 -9.59
C ILE A 20 1.67 -13.71 -10.30
N MET A 21 1.77 -14.83 -11.02
CA MET A 21 0.63 -15.43 -11.72
C MET A 21 -0.50 -15.83 -10.76
N LYS A 22 -0.17 -16.40 -9.60
CA LYS A 22 -1.16 -16.72 -8.56
C LYS A 22 -1.86 -15.48 -8.02
N ILE A 23 -1.09 -14.43 -7.70
CA ILE A 23 -1.63 -13.16 -7.19
C ILE A 23 -2.52 -12.51 -8.24
N VAL A 24 -2.06 -12.37 -9.48
CA VAL A 24 -2.82 -11.79 -10.59
C VAL A 24 -4.13 -12.56 -10.80
N LYS A 25 -4.07 -13.90 -10.86
CA LYS A 25 -5.26 -14.74 -11.02
C LYS A 25 -6.26 -14.53 -9.87
N HIS A 26 -5.78 -14.51 -8.63
CA HIS A 26 -6.64 -14.33 -7.46
C HIS A 26 -7.29 -12.94 -7.45
N CYS A 27 -6.48 -11.88 -7.59
CA CYS A 27 -6.97 -10.51 -7.55
C CYS A 27 -7.94 -10.21 -8.70
N SER A 28 -7.69 -10.74 -9.91
CA SER A 28 -8.58 -10.57 -11.06
C SER A 28 -9.89 -11.36 -10.90
N ALA A 29 -9.86 -12.55 -10.30
CA ALA A 29 -11.06 -13.36 -10.07
C ALA A 29 -11.96 -12.77 -8.96
N SER A 30 -11.36 -12.14 -7.95
CA SER A 30 -12.08 -11.51 -6.83
C SER A 30 -12.52 -10.08 -7.15
N PHE A 31 -12.04 -9.45 -8.23
CA PHE A 31 -12.40 -8.08 -8.59
C PHE A 31 -13.92 -7.94 -8.78
N PRO A 32 -14.59 -6.92 -8.19
CA PRO A 32 -14.05 -5.71 -7.56
C PRO A 32 -13.76 -5.82 -6.04
N THR A 33 -13.97 -6.98 -5.42
CA THR A 33 -13.69 -7.16 -3.99
C THR A 33 -12.19 -7.25 -3.69
N THR A 34 -11.79 -6.79 -2.50
CA THR A 34 -10.38 -6.88 -2.07
C THR A 34 -9.99 -8.35 -1.88
N ALA A 35 -8.87 -8.74 -2.45
CA ALA A 35 -8.32 -10.08 -2.37
C ALA A 35 -7.03 -10.03 -1.56
N THR A 36 -6.91 -10.84 -0.51
CA THR A 36 -5.71 -10.88 0.34
C THR A 36 -5.16 -12.30 0.44
N GLY A 37 -3.88 -12.42 0.75
CA GLY A 37 -3.24 -13.72 0.96
C GLY A 37 -1.86 -13.61 1.60
N SER A 38 -1.28 -14.75 1.93
CA SER A 38 0.07 -14.84 2.50
C SER A 38 1.10 -15.10 1.41
N ILE A 39 2.29 -14.53 1.60
CA ILE A 39 3.48 -14.83 0.80
C ILE A 39 4.51 -15.54 1.67
N VAL A 40 5.20 -16.51 1.06
CA VAL A 40 6.23 -17.29 1.73
C VAL A 40 7.53 -17.26 0.93
N GLY A 41 8.64 -17.44 1.66
CA GLY A 41 9.97 -17.51 1.09
C GLY A 41 11.06 -17.33 2.14
N MET A 42 12.21 -16.78 1.74
CA MET A 42 13.37 -16.63 2.61
C MET A 42 14.17 -15.38 2.26
N ASP A 43 14.83 -14.82 3.26
CA ASP A 43 15.77 -13.72 3.06
C ASP A 43 17.18 -14.27 2.86
N GLN A 44 17.81 -13.86 1.77
CA GLN A 44 19.21 -14.15 1.45
C GLN A 44 19.98 -12.83 1.32
N ASP A 45 20.81 -12.52 2.31
CA ASP A 45 21.74 -11.37 2.30
C ASP A 45 21.10 -10.01 1.93
N GLY A 46 19.86 -9.77 2.35
CA GLY A 46 19.12 -8.53 2.10
C GLY A 46 18.28 -8.53 0.82
N VAL A 47 18.21 -9.66 0.13
CA VAL A 47 17.24 -9.95 -0.94
C VAL A 47 16.15 -10.85 -0.36
N LEU A 48 14.93 -10.33 -0.29
CA LEU A 48 13.79 -11.14 0.13
C LEU A 48 13.26 -11.92 -1.06
N GLU A 49 13.50 -13.23 -1.08
CA GLU A 49 13.00 -14.11 -2.12
C GLU A 49 11.59 -14.60 -1.76
N ILE A 50 10.63 -14.33 -2.62
CA ILE A 50 9.24 -14.79 -2.50
C ILE A 50 9.03 -15.90 -3.52
N THR A 51 8.95 -17.13 -3.00
CA THR A 51 8.91 -18.37 -3.79
C THR A 51 7.49 -18.89 -3.97
N ASN A 52 6.59 -18.64 -3.01
CA ASN A 52 5.20 -19.11 -3.11
C ASN A 52 4.21 -18.16 -2.44
N SER A 53 2.93 -18.32 -2.77
CA SER A 53 1.82 -17.57 -2.19
C SER A 53 0.55 -18.42 -2.17
N PHE A 54 -0.35 -18.09 -1.22
CA PHE A 54 -1.68 -18.68 -1.14
C PHE A 54 -2.70 -17.65 -0.64
N PRO A 55 -3.94 -17.68 -1.17
CA PRO A 55 -4.99 -16.75 -0.79
C PRO A 55 -5.51 -17.03 0.62
N PHE A 56 -5.95 -16.00 1.32
CA PHE A 56 -6.75 -16.19 2.53
C PHE A 56 -8.19 -16.51 2.14
N PRO A 57 -8.83 -17.48 2.80
CA PRO A 57 -10.27 -17.68 2.62
C PRO A 57 -11.00 -16.46 3.17
N THR A 58 -11.76 -15.82 2.30
CA THR A 58 -12.79 -14.87 2.73
C THR A 58 -13.99 -15.70 3.15
N THR A 59 -14.54 -15.49 4.35
CA THR A 59 -15.83 -16.08 4.74
C THR A 59 -16.86 -15.73 3.67
N ASP A 60 -17.47 -16.75 3.07
CA ASP A 60 -18.49 -16.58 2.03
C ASP A 60 -19.59 -15.62 2.54
N VAL A 61 -19.64 -14.43 1.95
CA VAL A 61 -20.73 -13.45 2.10
C VAL A 61 -22.07 -13.96 1.59
N VAL A 62 -22.13 -15.20 1.10
CA VAL A 62 -23.34 -15.88 0.64
C VAL A 62 -24.33 -16.14 1.80
N SER A 63 -23.92 -16.04 3.06
CA SER A 63 -24.82 -16.20 4.23
C SER A 63 -25.41 -14.89 4.80
N LEU A 64 -25.18 -13.74 4.17
CA LEU A 64 -25.79 -12.47 4.56
C LEU A 64 -26.58 -11.91 3.38
N GLU A 65 -27.81 -12.41 3.19
CA GLU A 65 -28.80 -11.74 2.34
C GLU A 65 -28.95 -10.28 2.80
N GLY A 66 -28.31 -9.34 2.08
CA GLY A 66 -28.44 -7.91 2.31
C GLY A 66 -27.15 -7.10 2.55
N SER A 67 -25.95 -7.69 2.56
CA SER A 67 -24.71 -6.90 2.75
C SER A 67 -24.29 -6.11 1.50
N HIS A 68 -24.01 -4.82 1.66
CA HIS A 68 -23.48 -3.97 0.59
C HIS A 68 -22.04 -4.41 0.21
N GLN A 69 -21.63 -4.25 -1.06
CA GLN A 69 -20.29 -4.63 -1.56
C GLN A 69 -19.12 -4.06 -0.74
N ASN A 70 -19.30 -2.89 -0.11
CA ASN A 70 -18.29 -2.28 0.76
C ASN A 70 -18.01 -3.10 2.03
N ASP A 71 -19.01 -3.79 2.58
CA ASP A 71 -18.85 -4.60 3.79
C ASP A 71 -18.02 -5.87 3.50
N ALA A 72 -18.23 -6.49 2.34
CA ALA A 72 -17.45 -7.64 1.89
C ALA A 72 -15.98 -7.29 1.69
N SER A 73 -15.69 -6.13 1.09
CA SER A 73 -14.32 -5.65 0.87
C SER A 73 -13.61 -5.32 2.19
N ALA A 74 -14.32 -4.71 3.16
CA ALA A 74 -13.77 -4.43 4.49
C ALA A 74 -13.43 -5.70 5.27
N LEU A 75 -14.30 -6.72 5.22
CA LEU A 75 -14.06 -8.03 5.82
C LEU A 75 -12.84 -8.72 5.19
N ALA A 76 -12.74 -8.69 3.85
CA ALA A 76 -11.61 -9.27 3.14
C ALA A 76 -10.29 -8.54 3.40
N ALA A 77 -10.33 -7.21 3.57
CA ALA A 77 -9.17 -6.41 3.97
C ALA A 77 -8.71 -6.71 5.41
N ALA A 78 -9.61 -7.09 6.31
CA ALA A 78 -9.27 -7.50 7.67
C ALA A 78 -8.83 -8.98 7.79
N ALA A 79 -8.94 -9.74 6.70
CA ALA A 79 -8.61 -11.17 6.67
C ALA A 79 -7.19 -11.51 7.16
N PRO A 80 -6.11 -10.74 6.86
CA PRO A 80 -4.76 -11.10 7.28
C PRO A 80 -4.54 -11.12 8.79
N ARG A 81 -5.40 -10.46 9.57
CA ARG A 81 -5.35 -10.39 11.05
C ARG A 81 -6.50 -11.15 11.73
N ALA A 82 -7.35 -11.83 10.96
CA ALA A 82 -8.46 -12.61 11.49
C ALA A 82 -7.95 -13.91 12.12
N LYS A 83 -8.44 -14.27 13.32
CA LYS A 83 -7.99 -15.46 14.06
C LYS A 83 -8.11 -16.76 13.26
N ALA A 84 -9.21 -16.94 12.52
CA ALA A 84 -9.42 -18.11 11.68
C ALA A 84 -8.33 -18.22 10.58
N ASN A 85 -7.94 -17.09 10.02
CA ASN A 85 -6.92 -17.04 8.97
C ASN A 85 -5.51 -17.24 9.49
N ILE A 86 -5.24 -16.86 10.74
CA ILE A 86 -3.97 -17.19 11.41
C ILE A 86 -3.85 -18.71 11.57
N THR A 87 -4.92 -19.40 12.00
CA THR A 87 -4.93 -20.87 12.08
C THR A 87 -4.74 -21.51 10.71
N TYR A 88 -5.52 -21.05 9.71
CA TYR A 88 -5.40 -21.51 8.33
C TYR A 88 -3.99 -21.31 7.75
N GLN A 89 -3.38 -20.15 8.00
CA GLN A 89 -2.02 -19.84 7.56
C GLN A 89 -1.01 -20.84 8.12
N ASN A 90 -1.10 -21.15 9.42
CA ASN A 90 -0.20 -22.10 10.07
C ASN A 90 -0.36 -23.52 9.53
N GLU A 91 -1.59 -23.96 9.26
CA GLU A 91 -1.87 -25.26 8.64
C GLU A 91 -1.35 -25.32 7.19
N MET A 92 -1.57 -24.26 6.41
CA MET A 92 -1.08 -24.19 5.03
C MET A 92 0.46 -24.19 4.97
N ILE A 93 1.12 -23.46 5.87
CA ILE A 93 2.58 -23.48 6.01
C ILE A 93 3.08 -24.90 6.33
N ARG A 94 2.37 -25.63 7.21
CA ARG A 94 2.71 -27.03 7.51
C ARG A 94 2.60 -27.91 6.26
N HIS A 95 1.53 -27.80 5.49
CA HIS A 95 1.35 -28.58 4.26
C HIS A 95 2.39 -28.23 3.19
N LEU A 96 2.77 -26.97 3.06
CA LEU A 96 3.85 -26.57 2.13
C LEU A 96 5.20 -27.17 2.53
N LYS A 97 5.48 -27.25 3.85
CA LYS A 97 6.67 -27.94 4.35
C LYS A 97 6.66 -29.44 4.07
N GLU A 98 5.50 -30.09 4.14
CA GLU A 98 5.34 -31.52 3.79
C GLU A 98 5.68 -31.79 2.30
N VAL A 99 5.47 -30.80 1.43
CA VAL A 99 5.80 -30.86 -0.01
C VAL A 99 7.22 -30.35 -0.31
N ASN A 100 8.06 -30.15 0.72
CA ASN A 100 9.43 -29.61 0.62
C ASN A 100 9.50 -28.22 -0.05
N VAL A 101 8.45 -27.41 0.07
CA VAL A 101 8.49 -26.00 -0.31
C VAL A 101 8.99 -25.20 0.88
N ASP A 102 9.88 -24.24 0.63
CA ASP A 102 10.27 -23.26 1.64
C ASP A 102 9.07 -22.37 1.99
N ALA A 103 8.63 -22.46 3.24
CA ALA A 103 7.35 -21.91 3.69
C ALA A 103 7.51 -21.00 4.92
N ASN A 104 8.54 -20.15 4.96
CA ASN A 104 8.59 -19.12 6.00
C ASN A 104 7.68 -17.97 5.61
N ASN A 105 6.87 -17.50 6.55
CA ASN A 105 6.03 -16.34 6.32
C ASN A 105 6.90 -15.08 6.21
N VAL A 106 6.89 -14.47 5.03
CA VAL A 106 7.63 -13.24 4.72
C VAL A 106 6.71 -12.03 4.51
N GLY A 107 5.40 -12.24 4.63
CA GLY A 107 4.39 -11.19 4.64
C GLY A 107 3.09 -11.58 3.94
N TRP A 108 2.49 -10.59 3.29
CA TRP A 108 1.16 -10.73 2.71
C TRP A 108 1.02 -9.94 1.40
N TYR A 109 -0.03 -10.23 0.65
CA TYR A 109 -0.40 -9.46 -0.52
C TYR A 109 -1.85 -8.99 -0.44
N THR A 110 -2.15 -7.89 -1.14
CA THR A 110 -3.51 -7.37 -1.32
C THR A 110 -3.73 -6.89 -2.74
N SER A 111 -4.95 -7.02 -3.23
CA SER A 111 -5.40 -6.28 -4.40
C SER A 111 -5.65 -4.82 -4.03
N ALA A 112 -5.49 -3.94 -5.02
CA ALA A 112 -5.91 -2.56 -4.97
C ALA A 112 -6.68 -2.22 -6.26
N THR A 113 -7.61 -1.28 -6.14
CA THR A 113 -8.36 -0.72 -7.27
C THR A 113 -7.98 0.74 -7.41
N MET A 114 -7.45 1.11 -8.59
CA MET A 114 -6.96 2.46 -8.93
C MET A 114 -5.93 3.00 -7.92
N GLY A 115 -5.15 2.11 -7.31
CA GLY A 115 -4.23 2.39 -6.22
C GLY A 115 -4.87 2.96 -4.94
N ASN A 116 -6.13 2.63 -4.68
CA ASN A 116 -6.75 2.76 -3.36
C ASN A 116 -6.28 1.63 -2.44
N PHE A 117 -5.19 1.85 -1.71
CA PHE A 117 -4.67 0.89 -0.73
C PHE A 117 -4.12 1.55 0.53
N VAL A 118 -3.92 2.87 0.55
CA VAL A 118 -3.38 3.59 1.72
C VAL A 118 -4.53 3.84 2.69
N ASN A 119 -4.84 2.83 3.50
CA ASN A 119 -5.90 2.88 4.49
C ASN A 119 -5.41 2.37 5.85
N LEU A 120 -6.22 2.57 6.90
CA LEU A 120 -5.90 2.13 8.25
C LEU A 120 -5.73 0.61 8.34
N GLY A 121 -6.58 -0.15 7.64
CA GLY A 121 -6.51 -1.62 7.61
C GLY A 121 -5.20 -2.16 7.06
N PHE A 122 -4.65 -1.53 6.02
CA PHE A 122 -3.34 -1.87 5.46
C PHE A 122 -2.22 -1.67 6.48
N ILE A 123 -2.27 -0.57 7.24
CA ILE A 123 -1.30 -0.29 8.30
C ILE A 123 -1.43 -1.27 9.45
N GLU A 124 -2.65 -1.58 9.88
CA GLU A 124 -2.91 -2.56 10.94
C GLU A 124 -2.37 -3.94 10.55
N ASN A 125 -2.63 -4.37 9.32
CA ASN A 125 -2.13 -5.64 8.80
C ASN A 125 -0.61 -5.64 8.71
N GLN A 126 -0.01 -4.61 8.14
CA GLN A 126 1.44 -4.53 8.01
C GLN A 126 2.11 -4.43 9.38
N TYR A 127 1.56 -3.69 10.33
CA TYR A 127 2.06 -3.63 11.70
C TYR A 127 1.96 -4.99 12.39
N HIS A 128 0.87 -5.74 12.17
CA HIS A 128 0.68 -7.07 12.74
C HIS A 128 1.83 -8.03 12.36
N TYR A 129 2.14 -8.12 11.07
CA TYR A 129 3.24 -8.97 10.59
C TYR A 129 4.62 -8.40 10.91
N GLN A 130 4.82 -7.09 10.70
CA GLN A 130 6.14 -6.47 10.87
C GLN A 130 6.59 -6.41 12.34
N ARG A 131 5.65 -6.47 13.29
CA ARG A 131 5.95 -6.60 14.72
C ARG A 131 6.55 -7.97 15.06
N GLU A 132 6.12 -9.03 14.37
CA GLU A 132 6.61 -10.39 14.60
C GLU A 132 7.90 -10.67 13.83
N ASN A 133 8.00 -10.15 12.59
CA ASN A 133 9.19 -10.24 11.76
C ASN A 133 9.46 -8.89 11.09
N ASP A 134 10.58 -8.24 11.44
CA ASP A 134 10.93 -6.94 10.83
C ASP A 134 11.10 -7.04 9.31
N LYS A 135 11.47 -8.20 8.77
CA LYS A 135 11.68 -8.42 7.32
C LYS A 135 10.40 -8.71 6.54
N THR A 136 9.25 -8.32 7.07
CA THR A 136 7.95 -8.48 6.41
C THR A 136 7.74 -7.44 5.30
N VAL A 137 7.23 -7.90 4.15
CA VAL A 137 6.82 -7.05 3.03
C VAL A 137 5.33 -7.22 2.71
N ALA A 138 4.66 -6.12 2.36
CA ALA A 138 3.34 -6.14 1.75
C ALA A 138 3.44 -5.95 0.24
N LEU A 139 2.93 -6.92 -0.53
CA LEU A 139 2.78 -6.78 -1.99
C LEU A 139 1.41 -6.20 -2.33
N VAL A 140 1.39 -5.13 -3.12
CA VAL A 140 0.17 -4.50 -3.61
C VAL A 140 0.08 -4.72 -5.11
N HIS A 141 -0.95 -5.43 -5.55
CA HIS A 141 -1.24 -5.62 -6.96
C HIS A 141 -2.45 -4.78 -7.38
N ASP A 142 -2.24 -3.85 -8.30
CA ASP A 142 -3.33 -3.04 -8.85
C ASP A 142 -3.89 -3.71 -10.11
N VAL A 143 -5.11 -4.23 -9.99
CA VAL A 143 -5.80 -4.96 -11.06
C VAL A 143 -6.14 -4.02 -12.21
N SER A 144 -6.67 -2.84 -11.88
CA SER A 144 -7.10 -1.85 -12.86
C SER A 144 -5.96 -1.21 -13.65
N ARG A 145 -4.80 -0.99 -13.02
CA ARG A 145 -3.62 -0.53 -13.75
C ARG A 145 -3.04 -1.64 -14.62
N SER A 146 -3.01 -2.86 -14.08
CA SER A 146 -2.46 -4.01 -14.82
C SER A 146 -3.28 -4.36 -16.05
N SER A 147 -4.59 -4.10 -16.06
CA SER A 147 -5.43 -4.26 -17.25
C SER A 147 -5.11 -3.28 -18.38
N GLN A 148 -4.34 -2.21 -18.14
CA GLN A 148 -3.87 -1.29 -19.19
C GLN A 148 -2.56 -1.73 -19.86
N GLY A 149 -2.03 -2.90 -19.49
CA GLY A 149 -0.91 -3.56 -20.15
C GLY A 149 0.37 -3.66 -19.32
N ALA A 150 0.65 -2.71 -18.42
CA ALA A 150 1.83 -2.77 -17.56
C ALA A 150 1.50 -3.41 -16.21
N LEU A 151 2.19 -4.50 -15.86
CA LEU A 151 2.04 -5.15 -14.55
C LEU A 151 2.32 -4.16 -13.42
N SER A 152 1.32 -3.92 -12.58
CA SER A 152 1.44 -3.11 -11.37
C SER A 152 1.58 -4.01 -10.15
N LEU A 153 2.81 -4.21 -9.70
CA LEU A 153 3.13 -4.93 -8.47
C LEU A 153 4.16 -4.12 -7.69
N ARG A 154 3.80 -3.67 -6.49
CA ARG A 154 4.65 -2.81 -5.65
C ARG A 154 4.85 -3.46 -4.29
N ALA A 155 6.05 -3.34 -3.75
CA ALA A 155 6.40 -3.87 -2.43
C ALA A 155 6.56 -2.72 -1.43
N PHE A 156 5.87 -2.80 -0.30
CA PHE A 156 5.91 -1.81 0.76
C PHE A 156 6.29 -2.42 2.11
N LYS A 157 6.99 -1.63 2.91
CA LYS A 157 7.28 -1.89 4.32
C LYS A 157 7.00 -0.61 5.13
N LEU A 158 6.56 -0.71 6.38
CA LEU A 158 6.45 0.47 7.25
C LEU A 158 7.83 0.92 7.72
N THR A 159 8.05 2.23 7.81
CA THR A 159 9.32 2.73 8.36
C THR A 159 9.46 2.34 9.84
N PRO A 160 10.69 2.07 10.33
CA PRO A 160 10.92 1.77 11.74
C PRO A 160 10.43 2.90 12.68
N SER A 161 10.58 4.14 12.23
CA SER A 161 10.11 5.33 12.95
C SER A 161 8.59 5.31 13.10
N PHE A 162 7.85 4.99 12.03
CA PHE A 162 6.39 4.89 12.08
C PHE A 162 5.93 3.72 12.96
N MET A 163 6.61 2.55 12.90
CA MET A 163 6.31 1.40 13.77
C MET A 163 6.40 1.74 15.26
N THR A 164 7.38 2.55 15.65
CA THR A 164 7.59 2.97 17.05
C THR A 164 6.44 3.85 17.53
N ILE A 165 6.02 4.83 16.74
CA ILE A 165 4.91 5.73 17.10
C ILE A 165 3.57 5.00 17.08
N TYR A 166 3.37 4.12 16.10
CA TYR A 166 2.15 3.33 16.01
C TYR A 166 1.99 2.41 17.25
N LYS A 167 3.10 1.88 17.78
CA LYS A 167 3.11 1.12 19.04
C LYS A 167 2.69 1.98 20.25
N GLU A 168 3.08 3.25 20.29
CA GLU A 168 2.71 4.16 21.37
C GLU A 168 1.25 4.64 21.28
N GLY A 169 0.64 4.56 20.09
CA GLY A 169 -0.75 4.97 19.83
C GLY A 169 -1.00 6.47 19.93
N LYS A 170 0.06 7.29 19.99
CA LYS A 170 -0.02 8.75 20.20
C LYS A 170 0.27 9.50 18.90
N PHE A 171 -0.78 9.72 18.11
CA PHE A 171 -0.76 10.56 16.90
C PHE A 171 -1.22 11.99 17.18
N THR A 172 -0.61 12.64 18.18
CA THR A 172 -0.81 14.05 18.52
C THR A 172 0.13 14.95 17.73
N THR A 173 -0.22 16.22 17.58
CA THR A 173 0.64 17.23 16.92
C THR A 173 2.02 17.32 17.58
N GLU A 174 2.10 17.26 18.90
CA GLU A 174 3.38 17.28 19.62
C GLU A 174 4.24 16.04 19.35
N SER A 175 3.63 14.85 19.31
CA SER A 175 4.32 13.58 19.04
C SER A 175 4.90 13.57 17.62
N LEU A 176 4.11 14.04 16.65
CA LEU A 176 4.53 14.15 15.25
C LEU A 176 5.63 15.21 15.07
N GLN A 177 5.56 16.34 15.76
CA GLN A 177 6.62 17.36 15.72
C GLN A 177 7.94 16.87 16.30
N LYS A 178 7.90 16.14 17.44
CA LYS A 178 9.10 15.58 18.09
C LYS A 178 9.76 14.51 17.23
N SER A 179 8.95 13.66 16.60
CA SER A 179 9.43 12.57 15.73
C SER A 179 9.79 13.01 14.31
N LYS A 180 9.39 14.23 13.90
CA LYS A 180 9.56 14.76 12.53
C LYS A 180 8.97 13.85 11.45
N LEU A 181 7.95 13.05 11.77
CA LEU A 181 7.29 12.19 10.78
C LEU A 181 6.35 13.00 9.88
N SER A 182 6.49 12.77 8.58
CA SER A 182 5.58 13.28 7.56
C SER A 182 4.76 12.15 6.92
N PHE A 183 3.78 12.50 6.09
CA PHE A 183 2.99 11.53 5.31
C PHE A 183 3.88 10.73 4.33
N ARG A 184 5.03 11.28 3.93
CA ARG A 184 5.99 10.62 3.04
C ARG A 184 6.71 9.44 3.71
N ASP A 185 6.95 9.54 5.00
CA ASP A 185 7.78 8.61 5.77
C ASP A 185 6.97 7.44 6.37
N ILE A 186 5.74 7.22 5.90
CA ILE A 186 4.90 6.11 6.37
C ILE A 186 5.40 4.79 5.78
N PHE A 187 5.61 4.76 4.45
CA PHE A 187 6.01 3.57 3.71
C PHE A 187 7.39 3.73 3.08
N VAL A 188 8.17 2.65 3.13
CA VAL A 188 9.34 2.43 2.29
C VAL A 188 8.92 1.53 1.15
N GLU A 189 9.10 2.01 -0.08
CA GLU A 189 8.91 1.21 -1.28
C GLU A 189 10.20 0.46 -1.60
N LEU A 190 10.10 -0.86 -1.81
CA LEU A 190 11.22 -1.72 -2.15
C LEU A 190 11.15 -2.08 -3.64
N PRO A 191 12.30 -2.09 -4.36
CA PRO A 191 12.34 -2.51 -5.75
C PRO A 191 12.01 -4.00 -5.87
N VAL A 192 11.06 -4.31 -6.76
CA VAL A 192 10.61 -5.66 -7.07
C VAL A 192 11.37 -6.19 -8.30
N ALA A 193 12.12 -7.26 -8.13
CA ALA A 193 12.84 -7.95 -9.19
C ALA A 193 12.13 -9.26 -9.55
N LEU A 194 11.87 -9.49 -10.83
CA LEU A 194 11.33 -10.77 -11.30
C LEU A 194 12.46 -11.78 -11.45
N HIS A 195 12.27 -12.96 -10.87
CA HIS A 195 13.19 -14.08 -11.07
C HIS A 195 12.48 -15.27 -11.71
N ASN A 196 13.15 -15.91 -12.67
CA ASN A 196 12.71 -17.13 -13.32
C ASN A 196 13.82 -18.17 -13.24
N SER A 197 13.45 -19.39 -12.86
CA SER A 197 14.36 -20.53 -12.96
C SER A 197 14.65 -20.87 -14.43
N HIS A 198 15.82 -21.44 -14.72
CA HIS A 198 16.19 -21.84 -16.08
C HIS A 198 15.20 -22.87 -16.68
N LEU A 199 14.62 -23.73 -15.84
CA LEU A 199 13.61 -24.69 -16.27
C LEU A 199 12.32 -23.98 -16.69
N LEU A 200 11.87 -22.97 -15.93
CA LEU A 200 10.70 -22.17 -16.27
C LEU A 200 10.95 -21.39 -17.56
N THR A 201 12.13 -20.78 -17.73
CA THR A 201 12.52 -20.12 -18.98
C THR A 201 12.48 -21.09 -20.16
N SER A 202 13.01 -22.31 -20.00
CA SER A 202 12.97 -23.35 -21.04
C SER A 202 11.53 -23.76 -21.36
N PHE A 203 10.66 -23.88 -20.36
CA PHE A 203 9.24 -24.15 -20.54
C PHE A 203 8.52 -23.02 -21.29
N LEU A 204 8.81 -21.76 -20.96
CA LEU A 204 8.25 -20.60 -21.68
C LEU A 204 8.65 -20.62 -23.16
N HIS A 205 9.87 -21.03 -23.50
CA HIS A 205 10.31 -21.19 -24.89
C HIS A 205 9.60 -22.32 -25.65
N GLN A 206 8.93 -23.26 -24.97
CA GLN A 206 8.14 -24.31 -25.60
C GLN A 206 6.69 -23.88 -25.88
N LEU A 207 6.22 -22.77 -25.31
CA LEU A 207 4.86 -22.30 -25.53
C LEU A 207 4.67 -21.86 -26.99
N PRO A 208 3.63 -22.35 -27.68
CA PRO A 208 3.41 -22.00 -29.08
C PRO A 208 3.02 -20.53 -29.19
N ALA A 209 3.85 -19.73 -29.85
CA ALA A 209 3.50 -18.36 -30.21
C ALA A 209 2.42 -18.36 -31.31
N LYS A 210 1.58 -17.31 -31.35
CA LYS A 210 0.64 -17.11 -32.44
C LYS A 210 1.42 -17.02 -33.76
N PRO A 211 1.09 -17.80 -34.81
CA PRO A 211 1.78 -17.68 -36.09
C PRO A 211 1.62 -16.26 -36.62
N ILE A 212 2.74 -15.69 -37.09
CA ILE A 212 2.77 -14.37 -37.70
C ILE A 212 1.92 -14.46 -38.97
N ALA A 213 0.79 -13.77 -38.99
CA ALA A 213 -0.03 -13.61 -40.19
C ALA A 213 0.64 -12.56 -41.09
N GLY A 214 1.67 -12.98 -41.81
CA GLY A 214 2.32 -12.22 -42.87
C GLY A 214 2.83 -13.21 -43.92
N ASP A 215 3.02 -12.72 -45.16
CA ASP A 215 3.71 -13.48 -46.21
C ASP A 215 5.15 -13.75 -45.74
N VAL A 216 5.36 -14.87 -45.07
CA VAL A 216 6.68 -15.38 -44.77
C VAL A 216 7.30 -15.73 -46.11
N ALA A 217 8.30 -14.96 -46.54
CA ALA A 217 9.10 -15.33 -47.71
C ALA A 217 9.63 -16.75 -47.48
N LEU A 218 9.25 -17.67 -48.38
CA LEU A 218 9.65 -19.07 -48.27
C LEU A 218 11.18 -19.14 -48.23
N PRO A 219 11.78 -19.84 -47.25
CA PRO A 219 13.23 -19.96 -47.17
C PRO A 219 13.75 -20.60 -48.45
N THR A 220 14.74 -19.96 -49.07
CA THR A 220 15.34 -20.41 -50.33
C THR A 220 16.27 -21.62 -50.15
N SER A 221 16.70 -21.92 -48.92
CA SER A 221 17.60 -23.03 -48.61
C SER A 221 17.38 -23.62 -47.21
N LEU A 222 17.78 -24.87 -47.01
CA LEU A 222 17.78 -25.53 -45.69
C LEU A 222 18.73 -24.87 -44.67
N ALA A 223 19.77 -24.17 -45.14
CA ALA A 223 20.73 -23.47 -44.31
C ALA A 223 20.12 -22.20 -43.67
N ASP A 224 19.24 -21.50 -44.38
CA ASP A 224 18.55 -20.30 -43.87
C ASP A 224 17.65 -20.58 -42.68
N LEU A 225 17.05 -21.78 -42.63
CA LEU A 225 16.24 -22.27 -41.50
C LEU A 225 17.08 -22.57 -40.26
N GLN A 226 18.35 -22.95 -40.43
CA GLN A 226 19.25 -23.30 -39.32
C GLN A 226 19.98 -22.07 -38.75
N SER A 227 20.20 -21.03 -39.56
CA SER A 227 20.96 -19.84 -39.16
C SER A 227 20.11 -18.73 -38.49
N ASN A 228 18.80 -18.68 -38.75
CA ASN A 228 17.90 -17.67 -38.18
C ASN A 228 16.67 -18.33 -37.55
N PRO A 229 16.77 -18.84 -36.31
CA PRO A 229 15.57 -19.17 -35.56
C PRO A 229 14.79 -17.87 -35.35
N ILE A 230 13.65 -17.74 -36.04
CA ILE A 230 12.67 -16.69 -35.75
C ILE A 230 12.39 -16.80 -34.26
N GLN A 231 12.67 -15.74 -33.49
CA GLN A 231 12.27 -15.63 -32.10
C GLN A 231 10.93 -14.89 -32.07
N PRO A 232 9.79 -15.58 -32.17
CA PRO A 232 8.50 -14.91 -32.10
C PRO A 232 8.30 -14.40 -30.66
N PRO A 233 7.81 -13.16 -30.47
CA PRO A 233 7.43 -12.69 -29.15
C PRO A 233 6.28 -13.55 -28.58
N LEU A 234 6.34 -13.85 -27.29
CA LEU A 234 5.36 -14.72 -26.59
C LEU A 234 3.92 -14.18 -26.64
N HIS A 235 3.73 -12.88 -26.82
CA HIS A 235 2.49 -12.23 -27.26
C HIS A 235 2.78 -10.73 -27.46
N PRO A 236 2.60 -10.13 -28.65
CA PRO A 236 2.56 -8.67 -28.71
C PRO A 236 1.24 -8.20 -28.09
N SER A 237 1.27 -7.62 -26.89
CA SER A 237 0.08 -6.98 -26.30
C SER A 237 -0.23 -5.70 -27.07
N SER A 238 -1.06 -5.76 -28.11
CA SER A 238 -1.60 -4.55 -28.74
C SER A 238 -2.28 -3.61 -27.74
N ASP A 239 -2.77 -4.17 -26.64
CA ASP A 239 -3.39 -3.46 -25.52
C ASP A 239 -2.45 -2.42 -24.88
N SER A 240 -1.12 -2.64 -24.89
CA SER A 240 -0.17 -1.64 -24.39
C SER A 240 -0.13 -0.38 -25.24
N LEU A 241 -0.60 -0.45 -26.49
CA LEU A 241 -0.69 0.68 -27.43
C LEU A 241 -2.09 1.29 -27.49
N ASP A 242 -3.03 0.85 -26.64
CA ASP A 242 -4.35 1.45 -26.61
C ASP A 242 -4.26 2.93 -26.20
N LEU A 243 -5.01 3.75 -26.95
CA LEU A 243 -5.17 5.20 -26.83
C LEU A 243 -6.47 5.58 -26.13
N SER A 244 -7.28 4.61 -25.69
CA SER A 244 -8.48 4.91 -24.89
C SER A 244 -8.05 5.44 -23.50
N ILE A 245 -8.17 6.75 -23.32
CA ILE A 245 -7.64 7.48 -22.15
C ILE A 245 -8.73 7.73 -21.11
N ASP A 246 -9.96 7.98 -21.61
CA ASP A 246 -10.99 8.70 -20.86
C ASP A 246 -11.51 7.94 -19.63
N PRO A 247 -11.88 6.63 -19.69
CA PRO A 247 -12.56 6.00 -18.57
C PRO A 247 -11.68 5.79 -17.33
N PHE A 248 -10.37 5.66 -17.51
CA PHE A 248 -9.43 5.47 -16.40
C PHE A 248 -8.99 6.80 -15.80
N LEU A 249 -8.71 7.79 -16.65
CA LEU A 249 -8.31 9.11 -16.20
C LEU A 249 -9.45 9.80 -15.45
N GLU A 250 -10.67 9.75 -15.99
CA GLU A 250 -11.87 10.29 -15.35
C GLU A 250 -12.05 9.71 -13.94
N LYS A 251 -12.08 8.37 -13.82
CA LYS A 251 -12.21 7.71 -12.52
C LYS A 251 -11.05 8.02 -11.57
N THR A 252 -9.82 8.12 -12.07
CA THR A 252 -8.67 8.45 -11.22
C THR A 252 -8.77 9.90 -10.70
N CYS A 253 -9.26 10.82 -11.53
CA CYS A 253 -9.55 12.20 -11.14
C CYS A 253 -10.70 12.29 -10.14
N ASP A 254 -11.78 11.52 -10.32
CA ASP A 254 -12.88 11.46 -9.37
C ASP A 254 -12.41 10.96 -8.00
N LEU A 255 -11.62 9.89 -7.97
CA LEU A 255 -11.04 9.35 -6.73
C LEU A 255 -10.05 10.33 -6.08
N LEU A 256 -9.29 11.08 -6.88
CA LEU A 256 -8.43 12.16 -6.38
C LEU A 256 -9.30 13.24 -5.70
N LEU A 257 -10.37 13.69 -6.35
CA LEU A 257 -11.28 14.70 -5.79
C LEU A 257 -11.91 14.21 -4.48
N GLU A 258 -12.41 12.97 -4.43
CA GLU A 258 -12.95 12.36 -3.22
C GLU A 258 -11.91 12.32 -2.08
N SER A 259 -10.65 11.96 -2.39
CA SER A 259 -9.58 11.95 -1.40
C SER A 259 -9.21 13.35 -0.88
N ILE A 260 -9.30 14.36 -1.75
CA ILE A 260 -9.10 15.77 -1.39
C ILE A 260 -10.24 16.24 -0.47
N GLU A 261 -11.49 15.90 -0.76
CA GLU A 261 -12.64 16.22 0.09
C GLU A 261 -12.55 15.55 1.47
N SER A 262 -12.13 14.28 1.50
CA SER A 262 -11.85 13.56 2.76
C SER A 262 -10.74 14.25 3.57
N PHE A 263 -9.66 14.66 2.90
CA PHE A 263 -8.59 15.45 3.54
C PHE A 263 -9.09 16.79 4.08
N TYR A 264 -9.92 17.52 3.32
CA TYR A 264 -10.51 18.78 3.78
C TYR A 264 -11.45 18.59 4.98
N THR A 265 -12.19 17.48 5.01
CA THR A 265 -13.07 17.14 6.14
C THR A 265 -12.26 16.94 7.41
N ASP A 266 -11.18 16.16 7.37
CA ASP A 266 -10.27 16.00 8.52
C ASP A 266 -9.58 17.32 8.91
N HIS A 267 -9.15 18.10 7.92
CA HIS A 267 -8.56 19.42 8.16
C HIS A 267 -9.54 20.36 8.90
N ASN A 268 -10.80 20.39 8.48
CA ASN A 268 -11.84 21.18 9.12
C ASN A 268 -12.12 20.73 10.56
N ASN A 269 -12.09 19.42 10.82
CA ASN A 269 -12.20 18.87 12.17
C ASN A 269 -11.04 19.35 13.06
N ASN A 270 -9.82 19.38 12.53
CA ASN A 270 -8.66 19.92 13.26
C ASN A 270 -8.81 21.44 13.52
N LEU A 271 -9.24 22.22 12.52
CA LEU A 271 -9.49 23.65 12.70
C LEU A 271 -10.59 23.93 13.74
N TYR A 272 -11.60 23.06 13.81
CA TYR A 272 -12.62 23.13 14.84
C TYR A 272 -12.02 22.88 16.23
N TYR A 273 -11.22 21.83 16.38
CA TYR A 273 -10.48 21.54 17.61
C TYR A 273 -9.59 22.72 18.04
N GLN A 274 -8.79 23.29 17.13
CA GLN A 274 -7.92 24.44 17.45
C GLN A 274 -8.72 25.66 17.92
N ARG A 275 -9.88 25.93 17.32
CA ARG A 275 -10.77 27.03 17.75
C ARG A 275 -11.33 26.77 19.14
N GLN A 276 -11.72 25.53 19.47
CA GLN A 276 -12.18 25.19 20.81
C GLN A 276 -11.06 25.32 21.85
N LEU A 277 -9.86 24.79 21.54
CA LEU A 277 -8.70 24.86 22.41
C LEU A 277 -8.30 26.31 22.69
N SER A 278 -8.27 27.17 21.67
CA SER A 278 -7.98 28.60 21.85
C SER A 278 -8.99 29.29 22.76
N ARG A 279 -10.29 28.99 22.62
CA ARG A 279 -11.34 29.56 23.50
C ARG A 279 -11.17 29.14 24.95
N GLU A 280 -10.90 27.86 25.21
CA GLU A 280 -10.64 27.38 26.58
C GLU A 280 -9.34 27.94 27.14
N GLN A 281 -8.29 28.06 26.33
CA GLN A 281 -7.02 28.67 26.74
C GLN A 281 -7.19 30.14 27.16
N VAL A 282 -8.04 30.90 26.44
CA VAL A 282 -8.36 32.29 26.81
C VAL A 282 -9.11 32.34 28.16
N LYS A 283 -10.05 31.44 28.41
CA LYS A 283 -10.76 31.36 29.70
C LYS A 283 -9.81 31.02 30.84
N ILE A 284 -8.92 30.05 30.64
CA ILE A 284 -7.89 29.65 31.62
C ILE A 284 -6.96 30.83 31.91
N THR A 285 -6.48 31.52 30.87
CA THR A 285 -5.56 32.66 31.01
C THR A 285 -6.24 33.83 31.72
N ALA A 286 -7.51 34.12 31.41
CA ALA A 286 -8.29 35.14 32.11
C ALA A 286 -8.52 34.79 33.59
N TRP A 287 -8.82 33.52 33.89
CA TRP A 287 -8.94 33.02 35.27
C TRP A 287 -7.62 33.16 36.03
N GLN A 288 -6.50 32.72 35.45
CA GLN A 288 -5.17 32.81 36.06
C GLN A 288 -4.77 34.27 36.32
N THR A 289 -5.04 35.17 35.36
CA THR A 289 -4.76 36.60 35.52
C THR A 289 -5.56 37.21 36.67
N LYS A 290 -6.86 36.87 36.76
CA LYS A 290 -7.73 37.31 37.86
C LYS A 290 -7.25 36.77 39.20
N ARG A 291 -6.87 35.50 39.26
CA ARG A 291 -6.40 34.84 40.48
C ARG A 291 -5.07 35.42 40.96
N LYS A 292 -4.15 35.70 40.04
CA LYS A 292 -2.87 36.37 40.34
C LYS A 292 -3.06 37.79 40.88
N ALA A 293 -4.01 38.55 40.32
CA ALA A 293 -4.36 39.88 40.83
C ALA A 293 -4.98 39.81 42.25
N GLU A 294 -5.85 38.82 42.51
CA GLU A 294 -6.43 38.58 43.84
C GLU A 294 -5.36 38.16 44.86
N ASN A 295 -4.42 37.29 44.48
CA ASN A 295 -3.30 36.87 45.30
C ASN A 295 -2.34 38.04 45.62
N ALA A 296 -2.08 38.93 44.67
CA ALA A 296 -1.28 40.14 44.90
C ALA A 296 -1.96 41.09 45.91
N ALA A 297 -3.28 41.27 45.81
CA ALA A 297 -4.05 42.07 46.77
C ALA A 297 -4.06 41.45 48.17
N ARG A 298 -4.18 40.12 48.28
CA ARG A 298 -4.13 39.41 49.57
C ARG A 298 -2.75 39.41 50.21
N ALA A 299 -1.68 39.34 49.41
CA ALA A 299 -0.31 39.49 49.89
C ALA A 299 -0.08 40.89 50.50
N ALA A 300 -0.59 41.95 49.87
CA ALA A 300 -0.55 43.31 50.42
C ALA A 300 -1.36 43.42 51.74
N ALA A 301 -2.46 42.66 51.86
CA ALA A 301 -3.28 42.57 53.07
C ALA A 301 -2.77 41.56 54.12
N LYS A 302 -1.60 40.93 53.92
CA LYS A 302 -1.02 39.86 54.78
C LYS A 302 -1.94 38.65 55.02
N GLN A 303 -2.82 38.35 54.07
CA GLN A 303 -3.67 37.16 54.09
C GLN A 303 -3.00 36.00 53.34
N PRO A 304 -3.31 34.72 53.68
CA PRO A 304 -2.76 33.58 52.97
C PRO A 304 -3.20 33.56 51.50
N LEU A 305 -2.26 33.18 50.63
CA LEU A 305 -2.43 33.07 49.18
C LEU A 305 -3.39 31.92 48.85
N LEU A 306 -4.19 32.09 47.80
CA LEU A 306 -5.04 31.01 47.29
C LEU A 306 -4.24 30.09 46.36
N PRO A 307 -4.59 28.80 46.31
CA PRO A 307 -3.97 27.86 45.37
C PRO A 307 -4.18 28.29 43.91
N GLU A 308 -3.11 28.22 43.13
CA GLU A 308 -3.14 28.58 41.71
C GLU A 308 -3.50 27.40 40.80
N ASP A 309 -3.70 26.19 41.34
CA ASP A 309 -3.90 24.95 40.55
C ASP A 309 -5.37 24.54 40.37
N GLU A 310 -6.33 25.24 41.00
CA GLU A 310 -7.76 24.88 40.93
C GLU A 310 -8.34 24.90 39.51
N TRP A 311 -7.73 25.65 38.58
CA TRP A 311 -8.16 25.70 37.18
C TRP A 311 -8.06 24.35 36.47
N GLN A 312 -7.13 23.47 36.85
CA GLN A 312 -6.97 22.14 36.23
C GLN A 312 -8.16 21.22 36.51
N ARG A 313 -8.85 21.43 37.64
CA ARG A 313 -10.09 20.71 37.99
C ARG A 313 -11.33 21.38 37.39
N MET A 314 -11.28 22.70 37.22
CA MET A 314 -12.40 23.51 36.74
C MET A 314 -12.55 23.51 35.22
N PHE A 315 -11.44 23.52 34.47
CA PHE A 315 -11.43 23.54 33.01
C PHE A 315 -10.94 22.20 32.46
N LYS A 316 -11.75 21.56 31.62
CA LYS A 316 -11.36 20.36 30.89
C LYS A 316 -10.98 20.74 29.47
N LEU A 317 -9.72 20.53 29.10
CA LEU A 317 -9.28 20.78 27.72
C LEU A 317 -9.91 19.74 26.78
N PRO A 318 -10.32 20.15 25.56
CA PRO A 318 -10.75 19.21 24.53
C PRO A 318 -9.64 18.20 24.19
N GLN A 319 -10.03 16.95 23.93
CA GLN A 319 -9.10 15.92 23.46
C GLN A 319 -8.73 16.16 21.99
N GLU A 320 -7.45 16.01 21.67
CA GLU A 320 -6.97 16.17 20.30
C GLU A 320 -7.45 15.02 19.41
N PRO A 321 -8.01 15.30 18.22
CA PRO A 321 -8.30 14.25 17.25
C PRO A 321 -7.00 13.61 16.74
N SER A 322 -7.02 12.30 16.50
CA SER A 322 -5.88 11.59 15.94
C SER A 322 -5.49 12.17 14.58
N ARG A 323 -4.21 12.48 14.38
CA ARG A 323 -3.69 13.00 13.11
C ARG A 323 -3.40 11.92 12.07
N LEU A 324 -3.53 10.64 12.45
CA LEU A 324 -3.18 9.51 11.59
C LEU A 324 -4.01 9.51 10.30
N GLU A 325 -5.33 9.63 10.41
CA GLU A 325 -6.23 9.58 9.23
C GLU A 325 -5.92 10.72 8.25
N GLY A 326 -5.69 11.94 8.74
CA GLY A 326 -5.24 13.06 7.91
C GLY A 326 -3.91 12.81 7.18
N MET A 327 -2.95 12.14 7.83
CA MET A 327 -1.69 11.76 7.19
C MET A 327 -1.90 10.70 6.09
N LEU A 328 -2.79 9.73 6.30
CA LEU A 328 -3.12 8.70 5.30
C LEU A 328 -3.84 9.30 4.10
N ASN A 329 -4.82 10.17 4.34
CA ASN A 329 -5.53 10.87 3.27
C ASN A 329 -4.55 11.71 2.44
N ALA A 330 -3.63 12.45 3.08
CA ALA A 330 -2.59 13.19 2.37
C ALA A 330 -1.67 12.28 1.53
N LYS A 331 -1.33 11.09 2.05
CA LYS A 331 -0.53 10.11 1.31
C LYS A 331 -1.30 9.51 0.13
N GLN A 332 -2.60 9.26 0.29
CA GLN A 332 -3.47 8.76 -0.77
C GLN A 332 -3.65 9.81 -1.89
N VAL A 333 -3.76 11.10 -1.54
CA VAL A 333 -3.74 12.21 -2.52
C VAL A 333 -2.42 12.20 -3.31
N GLU A 334 -1.26 12.14 -2.63
CA GLU A 334 0.05 12.05 -3.31
C GLU A 334 0.12 10.84 -4.25
N GLN A 335 -0.41 9.69 -3.80
CA GLN A 335 -0.45 8.47 -4.58
C GLN A 335 -1.25 8.69 -5.86
N TYR A 336 -2.49 9.19 -5.79
CA TYR A 336 -3.32 9.50 -6.96
C TYR A 336 -2.65 10.51 -7.91
N SER A 337 -2.06 11.59 -7.40
CA SER A 337 -1.34 12.56 -8.22
C SER A 337 -0.20 11.90 -9.03
N LYS A 338 0.61 11.05 -8.39
CA LYS A 338 1.67 10.29 -9.10
C LYS A 338 1.11 9.33 -10.15
N GLN A 339 -0.10 8.79 -9.94
CA GLN A 339 -0.74 7.95 -10.94
C GLN A 339 -1.14 8.75 -12.17
N VAL A 340 -1.76 9.91 -11.97
CA VAL A 340 -2.15 10.82 -13.05
C VAL A 340 -0.90 11.24 -13.84
N ASP A 341 0.16 11.69 -13.15
CA ASP A 341 1.42 12.08 -13.80
C ASP A 341 2.00 10.93 -14.64
N GLY A 342 2.09 9.73 -14.07
CA GLY A 342 2.63 8.56 -14.77
C GLY A 342 1.76 8.12 -15.97
N PHE A 343 0.45 8.21 -15.82
CA PHE A 343 -0.50 7.89 -16.89
C PHE A 343 -0.41 8.92 -18.03
N THR A 344 -0.41 10.22 -17.72
CA THR A 344 -0.26 11.30 -18.70
C THR A 344 1.07 11.20 -19.45
N ALA A 345 2.17 10.86 -18.77
CA ALA A 345 3.47 10.66 -19.42
C ALA A 345 3.44 9.50 -20.43
N CYS A 346 2.85 8.36 -20.04
CA CYS A 346 2.71 7.19 -20.90
C CYS A 346 1.83 7.49 -22.13
N VAL A 347 0.65 8.08 -21.90
CA VAL A 347 -0.30 8.46 -22.96
C VAL A 347 0.31 9.47 -23.94
N SER A 348 1.01 10.48 -23.43
CA SER A 348 1.67 11.49 -24.27
C SER A 348 2.71 10.85 -25.19
N ALA A 349 3.48 9.88 -24.68
CA ALA A 349 4.43 9.12 -25.49
C ALA A 349 3.72 8.28 -26.57
N LYS A 350 2.60 7.62 -26.24
CA LYS A 350 1.79 6.87 -27.22
C LYS A 350 1.24 7.77 -28.33
N MET A 351 0.66 8.92 -27.96
CA MET A 351 0.14 9.91 -28.92
C MET A 351 1.23 10.44 -29.84
N PHE A 352 2.42 10.74 -29.29
CA PHE A 352 3.55 11.19 -30.08
C PHE A 352 4.03 10.13 -31.06
N ALA A 353 4.12 8.87 -30.62
CA ALA A 353 4.50 7.74 -31.48
C ALA A 353 3.51 7.54 -32.64
N VAL A 354 2.20 7.68 -32.39
CA VAL A 354 1.18 7.60 -33.43
C VAL A 354 1.27 8.79 -34.40
N ARG A 355 1.47 10.01 -33.90
CA ARG A 355 1.67 11.20 -34.75
C ARG A 355 2.90 11.07 -35.65
N GLY A 356 4.01 10.57 -35.12
CA GLY A 356 5.27 10.39 -35.86
C GLY A 356 5.16 9.38 -37.00
N ASN A 357 4.33 8.35 -36.85
CA ASN A 357 4.09 7.35 -37.90
C ASN A 357 3.00 7.75 -38.90
N LEU A 358 2.12 8.69 -38.56
CA LEU A 358 1.04 9.17 -39.45
C LEU A 358 1.47 10.28 -40.42
N LEU A 359 2.62 10.91 -40.18
CA LEU A 359 3.21 11.88 -41.10
C LEU A 359 4.39 11.21 -41.83
N PRO A 360 4.29 10.92 -43.14
CA PRO A 360 5.50 10.62 -43.90
C PRO A 360 6.40 11.87 -43.89
N GLU A 361 7.71 11.69 -43.70
CA GLU A 361 8.71 12.76 -43.89
C GLU A 361 8.64 13.36 -45.30
#